data_AF-A0A3D8VJ01-F1
#
_entry.id   AF-A0A3D8VJ01-F1
#
_cell.length_a   1.000
_cell.length_b   1.000
_cell.length_c   1.000
_cell.angle_alpha   90.00
_cell.angle_beta   90.00
_cell.angle_gamma   90.00
#
_symmetry.space_group_name_H-M   'P 1'
#
loop_
_entity.id
_entity.type
_entity.pdbx_description
1 polymer ?
#
loop_
_entity_poly.entity_id
_entity_poly.type
_entity_poly.pdbx_seq_one_letter_code
_entity_poly.pdbx_strand_id
1 'polypeptide(L)'
;MFAMNLRLFALTAVLSSATLLSACDATTSSQPAAQKAADTGGVVSGAVQKALTQAKKEIAEGNVSVNNSGTGGKRVEISPKGDLLIDGDPVAVTPQQRTLLLEYRGRIIDVANAGVTIGMHSADLATQAVTQSIKSVFTGGSGDDIERNVEAQASKVEAAAMALCDALPAMMESQNRLAAAMPEFKPYANMTQADIDECRSDAKHRGEKVADSAASAAEEAAKAAEAPTKQ
;
A
#
# COMPACT_ATOMS: atom_id res chain seq x y z
N MET A 1 -30.37 40.67 17.49
CA MET A 1 -30.11 42.04 17.03
C MET A 1 -28.69 42.42 17.43
N PHE A 2 -27.74 42.37 16.51
CA PHE A 2 -26.57 43.26 16.47
C PHE A 2 -26.00 43.23 15.05
N ALA A 3 -25.52 44.39 14.63
CA ALA A 3 -25.54 44.87 13.27
C ALA A 3 -24.41 44.36 12.36
N MET A 4 -24.75 44.38 11.07
CA MET A 4 -23.89 44.38 9.89
C MET A 4 -22.78 45.44 9.98
N ASN A 5 -21.55 45.09 9.57
CA ASN A 5 -20.63 46.08 9.02
C ASN A 5 -19.69 45.47 7.96
N LEU A 6 -20.11 45.73 6.73
CA LEU A 6 -19.39 45.64 5.48
C LEU A 6 -18.17 46.57 5.48
N ARG A 7 -16.96 46.04 5.26
CA ARG A 7 -15.83 46.84 4.78
C ARG A 7 -15.08 46.14 3.66
N LEU A 8 -15.30 46.74 2.49
CA LEU A 8 -14.58 46.65 1.24
C LEU A 8 -13.14 47.17 1.43
N PHE A 9 -12.12 46.33 1.16
CA PHE A 9 -10.74 46.73 0.89
C PHE A 9 -10.22 45.75 -0.18
N ALA A 10 -10.25 46.14 -1.46
CA ALA A 10 -9.19 46.83 -2.18
C ALA A 10 -8.02 45.90 -2.58
N LEU A 11 -7.88 45.72 -3.90
CA LEU A 11 -6.78 45.06 -4.59
C LEU A 11 -5.41 45.53 -4.08
N THR A 12 -4.53 44.58 -3.78
CA THR A 12 -3.08 44.76 -3.94
C THR A 12 -2.48 43.48 -4.50
N ALA A 13 -2.16 43.53 -5.80
CA ALA A 13 -1.20 42.63 -6.42
C ALA A 13 0.19 42.95 -5.87
N VAL A 14 0.89 41.95 -5.32
CA VAL A 14 2.33 42.04 -5.05
C VAL A 14 3.01 40.80 -5.62
N LEU A 15 4.00 41.12 -6.44
CA LEU A 15 4.89 40.31 -7.23
C LEU A 15 6.04 39.78 -6.36
N SER A 16 6.53 38.58 -6.68
CA SER A 16 7.86 38.03 -6.38
C SER A 16 8.22 37.68 -4.93
N SER A 17 8.50 36.40 -4.71
CA SER A 17 9.65 35.94 -3.91
C SER A 17 10.01 34.50 -4.29
N ALA A 18 11.03 34.39 -5.14
CA ALA A 18 11.85 33.19 -5.23
C ALA A 18 12.87 33.25 -4.09
N THR A 19 12.79 32.34 -3.13
CA THR A 19 13.90 31.99 -2.26
C THR A 19 14.02 30.48 -2.17
N LEU A 20 15.18 30.05 -2.64
CA LEU A 20 15.81 28.75 -2.52
C LEU A 20 15.79 28.25 -1.07
N LEU A 21 15.33 27.02 -0.86
CA LEU A 21 15.74 26.24 0.30
C LEU A 21 16.61 25.09 -0.19
N SER A 22 17.89 25.21 0.15
CA SER A 22 18.95 24.22 -0.05
C SER A 22 18.90 23.17 1.07
N ALA A 23 19.35 21.97 0.73
CA ALA A 23 19.74 20.82 1.56
C ALA A 23 18.65 19.79 1.95
N CYS A 24 18.61 18.69 1.20
CA CYS A 24 19.20 17.42 1.67
C CYS A 24 19.46 16.49 0.47
N ASP A 25 20.73 16.19 0.25
CA ASP A 25 21.21 15.21 -0.71
C ASP A 25 21.01 13.81 -0.13
N ALA A 26 20.00 13.11 -0.62
CA ALA A 26 19.94 11.66 -0.65
C ALA A 26 19.18 11.32 -1.93
N THR A 27 19.95 10.96 -2.95
CA THR A 27 19.45 10.47 -4.24
C THR A 27 18.49 9.30 -4.00
N THR A 28 17.19 9.61 -3.98
CA THR A 28 16.12 8.68 -4.30
C THR A 28 15.14 9.49 -5.12
N SER A 29 15.20 9.31 -6.43
CA SER A 29 14.27 9.88 -7.39
C SER A 29 12.84 9.43 -7.06
N SER A 30 12.20 10.16 -6.15
CA SER A 30 10.76 10.15 -5.96
C SER A 30 10.16 11.01 -7.07
N GLN A 31 10.18 10.45 -8.28
CA GLN A 31 9.40 10.99 -9.38
C GLN A 31 7.98 10.41 -9.23
N PRO A 32 6.90 11.21 -9.33
CA PRO A 32 5.55 10.69 -9.22
C PRO A 32 5.32 9.70 -10.36
N ALA A 33 5.09 8.43 -10.04
CA ALA A 33 4.78 7.38 -11.01
C ALA A 33 3.49 7.65 -11.82
N ALA A 34 2.76 8.73 -11.51
CA ALA A 34 1.51 9.11 -12.14
C ALA A 34 1.67 9.84 -13.50
N GLN A 35 2.82 10.42 -13.82
CA GLN A 35 2.92 11.34 -14.99
C GLN A 35 3.33 10.70 -16.33
N LYS A 36 3.50 9.38 -16.41
CA LYS A 36 3.87 8.71 -17.67
C LYS A 36 2.95 7.55 -18.08
N ALA A 37 1.72 7.53 -17.55
CA ALA A 37 0.74 6.48 -17.85
C ALA A 37 -0.13 6.77 -19.10
N ALA A 38 -0.07 7.98 -19.68
CA ALA A 38 -1.06 8.39 -20.68
C ALA A 38 -0.89 7.81 -22.09
N ASP A 39 0.24 7.13 -22.42
CA ASP A 39 0.49 6.70 -23.82
C ASP A 39 1.02 5.26 -23.99
N THR A 40 1.09 4.44 -22.92
CA THR A 40 1.75 3.12 -22.96
C THR A 40 1.16 2.04 -22.03
N GLY A 41 -0.18 1.91 -21.98
CA GLY A 41 -0.88 1.01 -21.04
C GLY A 41 -0.38 -0.45 -20.96
N GLY A 42 0.22 -0.98 -22.04
CA GLY A 42 0.83 -2.32 -22.05
C GLY A 42 2.24 -2.39 -21.45
N VAL A 43 3.03 -1.32 -21.54
CA VAL A 43 4.45 -1.32 -21.14
C VAL A 43 4.60 -1.02 -19.64
N VAL A 44 3.69 -0.22 -19.08
CA VAL A 44 3.63 0.10 -17.65
C VAL A 44 3.21 -1.13 -16.83
N SER A 45 2.21 -1.89 -17.30
CA SER A 45 1.70 -3.08 -16.60
C SER A 45 2.77 -4.18 -16.44
N GLY A 46 3.58 -4.41 -17.48
CA GLY A 46 4.70 -5.36 -17.41
C GLY A 46 5.82 -4.93 -16.48
N ALA A 47 6.12 -3.62 -16.42
CA ALA A 47 7.11 -3.07 -15.49
C ALA A 47 6.66 -3.22 -14.03
N VAL A 48 5.39 -2.94 -13.74
CA VAL A 48 4.80 -3.14 -12.40
C VAL A 48 4.86 -4.61 -11.99
N GLN A 49 4.45 -5.54 -12.84
CA GLN A 49 4.53 -6.98 -12.56
C GLN A 49 5.96 -7.45 -12.29
N LYS A 50 6.94 -6.95 -13.04
CA LYS A 50 8.35 -7.25 -12.82
C LYS A 50 8.83 -6.72 -11.47
N ALA A 51 8.49 -5.48 -11.13
CA ALA A 51 8.84 -4.88 -9.84
C ALA A 51 8.21 -5.67 -8.66
N LEU A 52 6.95 -6.10 -8.80
CA LEU A 52 6.28 -6.91 -7.78
C LEU A 52 6.92 -8.31 -7.65
N THR A 53 7.29 -8.94 -8.77
CA THR A 53 7.98 -10.23 -8.75
C THR A 53 9.35 -10.11 -8.07
N GLN A 54 10.06 -9.02 -8.36
CA GLN A 54 11.33 -8.71 -7.70
C GLN A 54 11.12 -8.46 -6.20
N ALA A 55 10.09 -7.72 -5.81
CA ALA A 55 9.77 -7.49 -4.40
C ALA A 55 9.47 -8.82 -3.66
N LYS A 56 8.69 -9.73 -4.28
CA LYS A 56 8.44 -11.06 -3.71
C LYS A 56 9.73 -11.86 -3.51
N LYS A 57 10.64 -11.78 -4.47
CA LYS A 57 11.97 -12.41 -4.38
C LYS A 57 12.79 -11.82 -3.24
N GLU A 58 12.86 -10.50 -3.15
CA GLU A 58 13.61 -9.80 -2.09
C GLU A 58 13.05 -10.10 -0.70
N ILE A 59 11.72 -10.19 -0.55
CA ILE A 59 11.07 -10.63 0.70
C ILE A 59 11.51 -12.05 1.08
N ALA A 60 11.56 -12.97 0.12
CA ALA A 60 11.94 -14.35 0.37
C ALA A 60 13.44 -14.48 0.75
N GLU A 61 14.30 -13.68 0.13
CA GLU A 61 15.76 -13.73 0.30
C GLU A 61 16.29 -12.87 1.46
N GLY A 62 15.56 -11.84 1.87
CA GLY A 62 15.95 -10.89 2.93
C GLY A 62 15.43 -11.27 4.31
N ASN A 63 15.86 -10.55 5.36
CA ASN A 63 15.26 -10.67 6.69
C ASN A 63 13.81 -10.17 6.65
N VAL A 64 12.89 -10.87 7.33
CA VAL A 64 11.51 -10.38 7.50
C VAL A 64 11.40 -9.67 8.83
N SER A 65 10.80 -8.48 8.83
CA SER A 65 10.52 -7.77 10.08
C SER A 65 9.25 -8.31 10.73
N VAL A 66 9.27 -8.43 12.05
CA VAL A 66 8.12 -8.80 12.89
C VAL A 66 7.43 -7.56 13.46
N ASN A 67 7.88 -6.36 13.08
CA ASN A 67 7.42 -5.12 13.69
C ASN A 67 5.93 -4.85 13.43
N ASN A 68 5.13 -5.02 14.49
CA ASN A 68 3.84 -4.38 14.68
C ASN A 68 4.07 -3.09 15.50
N SER A 69 3.14 -2.13 15.46
CA SER A 69 3.11 -0.88 16.24
C SER A 69 3.41 -1.05 17.75
N GLY A 70 3.39 -2.28 18.30
CA GLY A 70 3.72 -2.62 19.68
C GLY A 70 5.17 -3.03 20.02
N THR A 71 6.17 -2.97 19.12
CA THR A 71 7.55 -3.44 19.45
C THR A 71 8.36 -2.52 20.38
N GLY A 72 7.78 -1.41 20.84
CA GLY A 72 8.50 -0.42 21.67
C GLY A 72 9.69 0.23 20.96
N GLY A 73 9.65 0.27 19.62
CA GLY A 73 10.70 0.85 18.78
C GLY A 73 11.86 -0.09 18.44
N LYS A 74 11.82 -1.35 18.90
CA LYS A 74 12.84 -2.35 18.55
C LYS A 74 12.65 -2.88 17.13
N ARG A 75 13.77 -3.19 16.47
CA ARG A 75 13.78 -3.88 15.18
C ARG A 75 13.87 -5.39 15.42
N VAL A 76 12.79 -6.11 15.18
CA VAL A 76 12.77 -7.57 15.32
C VAL A 76 12.72 -8.19 13.94
N GLU A 77 13.66 -9.09 13.66
CA GLU A 77 13.83 -9.68 12.34
C GLU A 77 14.04 -11.19 12.42
N ILE A 78 13.52 -11.90 11.43
CA ILE A 78 13.77 -13.34 11.25
C ILE A 78 14.53 -13.53 9.94
N SER A 79 15.70 -14.15 10.00
CA SER A 79 16.53 -14.40 8.81
C SER A 79 15.94 -15.51 7.92
N PRO A 80 16.34 -15.61 6.64
CA PRO A 80 15.99 -16.74 5.78
C PRO A 80 16.43 -18.10 6.33
N LYS A 81 17.42 -18.12 7.23
CA LYS A 81 17.94 -19.34 7.87
C LYS A 81 17.21 -19.67 9.18
N GLY A 82 16.25 -18.85 9.59
CA GLY A 82 15.51 -19.02 10.83
C GLY A 82 16.29 -18.59 12.07
N ASP A 83 17.14 -17.57 11.95
CA ASP A 83 17.75 -16.90 13.11
C ASP A 83 16.87 -15.72 13.52
N LEU A 84 16.75 -15.46 14.82
CA LEU A 84 16.07 -14.29 15.36
C LEU A 84 17.11 -13.20 15.63
N LEU A 85 16.85 -11.98 15.16
CA LEU A 85 17.64 -10.79 15.45
C LEU A 85 16.75 -9.76 16.16
N ILE A 86 17.29 -9.16 17.23
CA ILE A 86 16.65 -8.07 17.96
C ILE A 86 17.62 -6.89 17.96
N ASP A 87 17.21 -5.78 17.36
CA ASP A 87 18.05 -4.60 17.10
C ASP A 87 19.33 -4.91 16.31
N GLY A 88 19.34 -6.02 15.56
CA GLY A 88 20.49 -6.53 14.81
C GLY A 88 21.34 -7.55 15.58
N ASP A 89 21.10 -7.74 16.87
CA ASP A 89 21.82 -8.72 17.68
C ASP A 89 21.19 -10.12 17.54
N PRO A 90 21.98 -11.17 17.26
CA PRO A 90 21.45 -12.52 17.15
C PRO A 90 21.07 -13.08 18.52
N VAL A 91 19.89 -13.71 18.58
CA VAL A 91 19.43 -14.46 19.75
C VAL A 91 19.82 -15.92 19.60
N ALA A 92 20.13 -16.60 20.72
CA ALA A 92 20.41 -18.03 20.70
C ALA A 92 19.17 -18.82 20.27
N VAL A 93 19.31 -19.66 19.23
CA VAL A 93 18.20 -20.42 18.64
C VAL A 93 18.55 -21.91 18.60
N THR A 94 17.73 -22.72 19.27
CA THR A 94 17.78 -24.20 19.20
C THR A 94 17.25 -24.71 17.85
N PRO A 95 17.55 -25.97 17.46
CA PRO A 95 16.99 -26.55 16.24
C PRO A 95 15.45 -26.52 16.19
N GLN A 96 14.78 -26.79 17.31
CA GLN A 96 13.32 -26.75 17.40
C GLN A 96 12.78 -25.32 17.23
N GLN A 97 13.39 -24.33 17.89
CA GLN A 97 13.00 -22.92 17.73
C GLN A 97 13.23 -22.44 16.29
N ARG A 98 14.31 -22.87 15.63
CA ARG A 98 14.58 -22.54 14.22
C ARG A 98 13.47 -23.02 13.30
N THR A 99 12.93 -24.22 13.51
CA THR A 99 11.77 -24.72 12.77
C THR A 99 10.54 -23.81 12.96
N LEU A 100 10.27 -23.37 14.20
CA LEU A 100 9.14 -22.48 14.50
C LEU A 100 9.33 -21.08 13.90
N LEU A 101 10.56 -20.55 13.91
CA LEU A 101 10.91 -19.28 13.29
C LEU A 101 10.70 -19.32 11.77
N LEU A 102 11.12 -20.40 11.10
CA LEU A 102 10.92 -20.59 9.67
C LEU A 102 9.45 -20.71 9.31
N GLU A 103 8.67 -21.43 10.13
CA GLU A 103 7.22 -21.54 9.92
C GLU A 103 6.53 -20.17 10.05
N TYR A 104 6.79 -19.44 11.15
CA TYR A 104 6.20 -18.12 11.37
C TYR A 104 6.64 -17.12 10.30
N ARG A 105 7.92 -17.15 9.89
CA ARG A 105 8.42 -16.40 8.74
C ARG A 105 7.64 -16.70 7.46
N GLY A 106 7.37 -17.98 7.18
CA GLY A 106 6.55 -18.39 6.03
C GLY A 106 5.18 -17.72 6.05
N ARG A 107 4.53 -17.66 7.22
CA ARG A 107 3.24 -16.96 7.39
C ARG A 107 3.32 -15.46 7.14
N ILE A 108 4.39 -14.80 7.61
CA ILE A 108 4.64 -13.37 7.30
C ILE A 108 4.77 -13.17 5.78
N ILE A 109 5.51 -14.04 5.10
CA ILE A 109 5.70 -13.98 3.65
C ILE A 109 4.38 -14.19 2.91
N ASP A 110 3.53 -15.12 3.34
CA ASP A 110 2.20 -15.34 2.75
C ASP A 110 1.33 -14.08 2.84
N VAL A 111 1.30 -13.44 4.01
CA VAL A 111 0.58 -12.17 4.24
C VAL A 111 1.16 -11.04 3.38
N ALA A 112 2.48 -10.91 3.32
CA ALA A 112 3.14 -9.91 2.46
C ALA A 112 2.81 -10.12 0.97
N ASN A 113 2.80 -11.37 0.51
CA ASN A 113 2.46 -11.74 -0.86
C ASN A 113 1.00 -11.44 -1.20
N ALA A 114 0.08 -11.67 -0.27
CA ALA A 114 -1.31 -11.28 -0.43
C ALA A 114 -1.47 -9.74 -0.47
N GLY A 115 -0.72 -9.00 0.36
CA GLY A 115 -0.65 -7.54 0.28
C GLY A 115 -0.18 -7.02 -1.09
N VAL A 116 0.84 -7.66 -1.68
CA VAL A 116 1.30 -7.37 -3.05
C VAL A 116 0.19 -7.58 -4.08
N THR A 117 -0.59 -8.66 -3.95
CA THR A 117 -1.72 -8.95 -4.85
C THR A 117 -2.83 -7.89 -4.74
N ILE A 118 -3.17 -7.46 -3.53
CA ILE A 118 -4.14 -6.38 -3.29
C ILE A 118 -3.65 -5.07 -3.94
N GLY A 119 -2.37 -4.74 -3.75
CA GLY A 119 -1.76 -3.56 -4.35
C GLY A 119 -1.80 -3.58 -5.88
N MET A 120 -1.56 -4.75 -6.49
CA MET A 120 -1.65 -4.94 -7.94
C MET A 120 -3.07 -4.67 -8.47
N HIS A 121 -4.09 -5.25 -7.84
CA HIS A 121 -5.49 -5.01 -8.24
C HIS A 121 -5.91 -3.55 -8.06
N SER A 122 -5.43 -2.91 -6.98
CA SER A 122 -5.71 -1.49 -6.73
C SER A 122 -5.07 -0.58 -7.79
N ALA A 123 -3.83 -0.88 -8.21
CA ALA A 123 -3.13 -0.13 -9.24
C ALA A 123 -3.73 -0.33 -10.64
N ASP A 124 -4.17 -1.55 -10.96
CA ASP A 124 -4.86 -1.86 -12.22
C ASP A 124 -6.17 -1.06 -12.34
N LEU A 125 -6.97 -1.05 -11.26
CA LEU A 125 -8.19 -0.25 -11.18
C LEU A 125 -7.92 1.24 -11.38
N ALA A 126 -6.95 1.82 -10.65
CA ALA A 126 -6.59 3.23 -10.80
C ALA A 126 -6.13 3.57 -12.23
N THR A 127 -5.32 2.70 -12.84
CA THR A 127 -4.83 2.89 -14.22
C THR A 127 -5.96 2.86 -15.23
N GLN A 128 -6.90 1.92 -15.09
CA GLN A 128 -8.08 1.82 -15.93
C GLN A 128 -8.97 3.06 -15.78
N ALA A 129 -9.23 3.51 -14.55
CA ALA A 129 -10.04 4.69 -14.29
C ALA A 129 -9.46 5.96 -14.95
N VAL A 130 -8.16 6.20 -14.77
CA VAL A 130 -7.43 7.32 -15.42
C VAL A 130 -7.48 7.20 -16.95
N THR A 131 -7.27 6.00 -17.50
CA THR A 131 -7.30 5.81 -18.96
C THR A 131 -8.69 6.08 -19.54
N GLN A 132 -9.74 5.64 -18.85
CA GLN A 132 -11.12 5.83 -19.28
C GLN A 132 -11.55 7.29 -19.15
N SER A 133 -11.14 8.02 -18.11
CA SER A 133 -11.48 9.45 -17.97
C SER A 133 -10.85 10.28 -19.08
N ILE A 134 -9.57 10.06 -19.39
CA ILE A 134 -8.89 10.72 -20.51
C ILE A 134 -9.62 10.41 -21.83
N LYS A 135 -9.93 9.14 -22.11
CA LYS A 135 -10.69 8.75 -23.30
C LYS A 135 -12.05 9.46 -23.35
N SER A 136 -12.77 9.53 -22.24
CA SER A 136 -14.08 10.18 -22.17
C SER A 136 -14.02 11.66 -22.53
N VAL A 137 -12.97 12.39 -22.13
CA VAL A 137 -12.76 13.79 -22.52
C VAL A 137 -12.59 13.93 -24.04
N PHE A 138 -11.90 13.00 -24.70
CA PHE A 138 -11.64 13.07 -26.14
C PHE A 138 -12.75 12.47 -27.02
N THR A 139 -13.46 11.45 -26.54
CA THR A 139 -14.41 10.66 -27.36
C THR A 139 -15.86 10.73 -26.91
N GLY A 140 -16.17 11.38 -25.78
CA GLY A 140 -17.54 11.49 -25.24
C GLY A 140 -18.13 10.16 -24.77
N GLY A 141 -17.33 9.32 -24.09
CA GLY A 141 -17.73 7.98 -23.65
C GLY A 141 -18.91 7.95 -22.66
N SER A 142 -19.56 6.79 -22.54
CA SER A 142 -20.71 6.55 -21.64
C SER A 142 -20.28 6.09 -20.24
N GLY A 143 -20.86 6.70 -19.20
CA GLY A 143 -20.54 6.42 -17.79
C GLY A 143 -20.85 5.00 -17.31
N ASP A 144 -21.90 4.36 -17.84
CA ASP A 144 -22.37 3.04 -17.38
C ASP A 144 -21.34 1.91 -17.56
N ASP A 145 -20.49 1.98 -18.59
CA ASP A 145 -19.43 0.99 -18.81
C ASP A 145 -18.24 1.20 -17.85
N ILE A 146 -18.03 2.42 -17.39
CA ILE A 146 -16.96 2.76 -16.45
C ILE A 146 -17.35 2.24 -15.07
N GLU A 147 -18.59 2.50 -14.64
CA GLU A 147 -19.12 2.06 -13.34
C GLU A 147 -19.05 0.53 -13.19
N ARG A 148 -19.56 -0.22 -14.17
CA ARG A 148 -19.49 -1.70 -14.15
C ARG A 148 -18.07 -2.25 -14.09
N ASN A 149 -17.13 -1.63 -14.79
CA ASN A 149 -15.73 -2.05 -14.76
C ASN A 149 -15.06 -1.74 -13.43
N VAL A 150 -15.36 -0.57 -12.85
CA VAL A 150 -14.86 -0.17 -11.53
C VAL A 150 -15.36 -1.13 -10.45
N GLU A 151 -16.65 -1.45 -10.43
CA GLU A 151 -17.23 -2.41 -9.49
C GLU A 151 -16.60 -3.81 -9.61
N ALA A 152 -16.43 -4.30 -10.83
CA ALA A 152 -15.84 -5.61 -11.07
C ALA A 152 -14.39 -5.70 -10.59
N GLN A 153 -13.60 -4.63 -10.73
CA GLN A 153 -12.22 -4.59 -10.24
C GLN A 153 -12.15 -4.36 -8.73
N ALA A 154 -13.01 -3.50 -8.19
CA ALA A 154 -13.15 -3.27 -6.75
C ALA A 154 -13.48 -4.58 -6.02
N SER A 155 -14.35 -5.41 -6.59
CA SER A 155 -14.69 -6.75 -6.07
C SER A 155 -13.47 -7.68 -6.01
N LYS A 156 -12.52 -7.58 -6.95
CA LYS A 156 -11.27 -8.37 -6.90
C LYS A 156 -10.36 -7.90 -5.78
N VAL A 157 -10.29 -6.59 -5.53
CA VAL A 157 -9.54 -6.01 -4.42
C VAL A 157 -10.11 -6.50 -3.09
N GLU A 158 -11.44 -6.46 -2.93
CA GLU A 158 -12.13 -6.99 -1.75
C GLU A 158 -11.86 -8.49 -1.56
N ALA A 159 -12.02 -9.30 -2.61
CA ALA A 159 -11.77 -10.74 -2.53
C ALA A 159 -10.30 -11.05 -2.14
N ALA A 160 -9.34 -10.32 -2.70
CA ALA A 160 -7.94 -10.45 -2.33
C ALA A 160 -7.66 -10.02 -0.88
N ALA A 161 -8.34 -8.98 -0.39
CA ALA A 161 -8.27 -8.55 1.00
C ALA A 161 -8.88 -9.58 1.96
N MET A 162 -10.01 -10.20 1.59
CA MET A 162 -10.59 -11.31 2.37
C MET A 162 -9.64 -12.50 2.45
N ALA A 163 -9.02 -12.89 1.33
CA ALA A 163 -8.05 -13.98 1.30
C ALA A 163 -6.81 -13.71 2.18
N LEU A 164 -6.33 -12.45 2.24
CA LEU A 164 -5.30 -12.03 3.20
C LEU A 164 -5.76 -12.29 4.65
N CYS A 165 -6.96 -11.83 5.01
CA CYS A 165 -7.48 -11.97 6.36
C CYS A 165 -7.69 -13.45 6.75
N ASP A 166 -8.07 -14.31 5.80
CA ASP A 166 -8.22 -15.75 6.03
C ASP A 166 -6.91 -16.49 6.29
N ALA A 167 -5.75 -15.90 5.93
CA ALA A 167 -4.43 -16.44 6.26
C ALA A 167 -4.00 -16.10 7.71
N LEU A 168 -4.57 -15.05 8.33
CA LEU A 168 -4.14 -14.56 9.64
C LEU A 168 -4.34 -15.55 10.80
N PRO A 169 -5.40 -16.39 10.86
CA PRO A 169 -5.53 -17.37 11.94
C PRO A 169 -4.32 -18.33 12.05
N ALA A 170 -3.82 -18.84 10.92
CA ALA A 170 -2.65 -19.71 10.90
C ALA A 170 -1.36 -18.97 11.27
N MET A 171 -1.27 -17.69 10.88
CA MET A 171 -0.18 -16.81 11.34
C MET A 171 -0.22 -16.62 12.86
N MET A 172 -1.39 -16.40 13.46
CA MET A 172 -1.56 -16.24 14.91
C MET A 172 -1.16 -17.52 15.65
N GLU A 173 -1.59 -18.68 15.14
CA GLU A 173 -1.23 -19.95 15.75
C GLU A 173 0.29 -20.18 15.73
N SER A 174 0.94 -19.97 14.59
CA SER A 174 2.40 -20.11 14.49
C SER A 174 3.15 -19.10 15.38
N GLN A 175 2.65 -17.86 15.50
CA GLN A 175 3.16 -16.86 16.43
C GLN A 175 3.10 -17.34 17.89
N ASN A 176 1.94 -17.87 18.31
CA ASN A 176 1.72 -18.36 19.66
C ASN A 176 2.61 -19.56 20.01
N ARG A 177 2.80 -20.49 19.07
CA ARG A 177 3.72 -21.63 19.26
C ARG A 177 5.17 -21.16 19.37
N LEU A 178 5.59 -20.20 18.56
CA LEU A 178 6.92 -19.61 18.65
C LEU A 178 7.12 -18.90 20.00
N ALA A 179 6.16 -18.09 20.44
CA ALA A 179 6.20 -17.39 21.73
C ALA A 179 6.24 -18.34 22.93
N ALA A 180 5.58 -19.50 22.84
CA ALA A 180 5.63 -20.53 23.87
C ALA A 180 7.01 -21.22 23.97
N ALA A 181 7.69 -21.39 22.83
CA ALA A 181 8.99 -22.05 22.75
C ALA A 181 10.19 -21.10 22.94
N MET A 182 9.99 -19.78 22.79
CA MET A 182 11.07 -18.79 22.78
C MET A 182 10.67 -17.55 23.62
N PRO A 183 11.09 -17.49 24.90
CA PRO A 183 10.75 -16.39 25.80
C PRO A 183 11.15 -15.01 25.26
N GLU A 184 12.27 -14.92 24.55
CA GLU A 184 12.79 -13.69 23.93
C GLU A 184 11.86 -13.16 22.82
N PHE A 185 11.07 -14.03 22.19
CA PHE A 185 10.11 -13.64 21.15
C PHE A 185 8.75 -13.20 21.73
N LYS A 186 8.41 -13.64 22.94
CA LYS A 186 7.11 -13.44 23.58
C LYS A 186 6.60 -11.97 23.57
N PRO A 187 7.43 -10.94 23.80
CA PRO A 187 6.96 -9.54 23.76
C PRO A 187 6.46 -9.09 22.39
N TYR A 188 6.81 -9.80 21.32
CA TYR A 188 6.50 -9.45 19.93
C TYR A 188 5.36 -10.29 19.35
N ALA A 189 4.85 -11.25 20.12
CA ALA A 189 3.69 -12.06 19.77
C ALA A 189 2.40 -11.36 20.21
N ASN A 190 2.02 -10.31 19.49
CA ASN A 190 0.93 -9.41 19.88
C ASN A 190 -0.30 -9.48 18.98
N MET A 191 -0.36 -10.42 18.03
CA MET A 191 -1.54 -10.56 17.18
C MET A 191 -2.66 -11.28 17.92
N THR A 192 -3.85 -10.73 17.83
CA THR A 192 -5.03 -11.17 18.57
C THR A 192 -6.17 -11.53 17.61
N GLN A 193 -7.20 -12.18 18.14
CA GLN A 193 -8.42 -12.43 17.38
C GLN A 193 -9.09 -11.13 16.91
N ALA A 194 -8.98 -10.05 17.69
CA ALA A 194 -9.53 -8.75 17.33
C ALA A 194 -8.90 -8.20 16.03
N ASP A 195 -7.59 -8.40 15.83
CA ASP A 195 -6.91 -7.97 14.60
C ASP A 195 -7.44 -8.73 13.37
N ILE A 196 -7.79 -10.01 13.52
CA ILE A 196 -8.36 -10.83 12.44
C ILE A 196 -9.78 -10.36 12.10
N ASP A 197 -10.58 -10.08 13.13
CA ASP A 197 -11.95 -9.60 12.98
C ASP A 197 -11.99 -8.20 12.37
N GLU A 198 -11.09 -7.31 12.80
CA GLU A 198 -10.88 -5.98 12.22
C GLU A 198 -10.44 -6.07 10.76
N CYS A 199 -9.45 -6.92 10.43
CA CYS A 199 -9.05 -7.17 9.05
C CYS A 199 -10.24 -7.54 8.17
N ARG A 200 -11.09 -8.48 8.62
CA ARG A 200 -12.28 -8.92 7.86
C ARG A 200 -13.33 -7.82 7.72
N SER A 201 -13.47 -6.96 8.73
CA SER A 201 -14.35 -5.80 8.66
C SER A 201 -13.84 -4.81 7.61
N ASP A 202 -12.55 -4.49 7.64
CA ASP A 202 -11.92 -3.57 6.68
C ASP A 202 -11.92 -4.10 5.25
N ALA A 203 -11.71 -5.41 5.08
CA ALA A 203 -11.69 -6.05 3.77
C ALA A 203 -13.01 -5.84 3.00
N LYS A 204 -14.15 -5.92 3.68
CA LYS A 204 -15.49 -5.69 3.09
C LYS A 204 -15.67 -4.30 2.52
N HIS A 205 -14.99 -3.30 3.10
CA HIS A 205 -15.05 -1.91 2.64
C HIS A 205 -13.86 -1.54 1.75
N ARG A 206 -12.95 -2.49 1.47
CA ARG A 206 -11.73 -2.24 0.70
C ARG A 206 -12.05 -1.92 -0.76
N GLY A 207 -12.99 -2.65 -1.36
CA GLY A 207 -13.40 -2.44 -2.75
C GLY A 207 -13.91 -1.02 -2.96
N GLU A 208 -14.86 -0.59 -2.13
CA GLU A 208 -15.43 0.77 -2.15
C GLU A 208 -14.35 1.85 -1.97
N LYS A 209 -13.52 1.76 -0.93
CA LYS A 209 -12.45 2.75 -0.67
C LYS A 209 -11.47 2.89 -1.84
N VAL A 210 -11.14 1.78 -2.50
CA VAL A 210 -10.23 1.79 -3.65
C VAL A 210 -10.92 2.31 -4.91
N ALA A 211 -12.22 2.03 -5.09
CA ALA A 211 -13.02 2.63 -6.16
C ALA A 211 -13.09 4.17 -6.02
N ASP A 212 -13.37 4.68 -4.81
CA ASP A 212 -13.38 6.12 -4.52
C ASP A 212 -12.02 6.77 -4.81
N SER A 213 -10.95 6.10 -4.38
CA SER A 213 -9.58 6.55 -4.65
C SER A 213 -9.27 6.58 -6.14
N ALA A 214 -9.70 5.55 -6.90
CA ALA A 214 -9.52 5.50 -8.34
C ALA A 214 -10.33 6.59 -9.07
N ALA A 215 -11.55 6.90 -8.61
CA ALA A 215 -12.37 7.98 -9.14
C ALA A 215 -11.70 9.35 -8.94
N SER A 216 -11.14 9.60 -7.74
CA SER A 216 -10.40 10.84 -7.46
C SER A 216 -9.18 11.02 -8.38
N ALA A 217 -8.42 9.94 -8.62
CA ALA A 217 -7.28 9.97 -9.54
C ALA A 217 -7.72 10.21 -11.00
N ALA A 218 -8.85 9.62 -11.41
CA ALA A 218 -9.40 9.80 -12.75
C ALA A 218 -9.86 11.25 -13.00
N GLU A 219 -10.47 11.90 -11.99
CA GLU A 219 -10.86 13.31 -12.05
C GLU A 219 -9.65 14.24 -12.16
N GLU A 220 -8.59 13.98 -11.37
CA GLU A 220 -7.35 14.75 -11.43
C GLU A 220 -6.67 14.65 -12.80
N ALA A 221 -6.68 13.45 -13.40
CA ALA A 221 -6.16 13.22 -14.75
C ALA A 221 -6.98 13.92 -15.84
N ALA A 222 -8.31 13.93 -15.73
CA ALA A 222 -9.19 14.63 -16.67
C ALA A 222 -8.94 16.15 -16.66
N LYS A 223 -8.85 16.76 -15.47
CA LYS A 223 -8.51 18.19 -15.31
C LYS A 223 -7.16 18.54 -15.93
N ALA A 224 -6.17 17.64 -15.81
CA ALA A 224 -4.86 17.84 -16.41
C ALA A 224 -4.91 17.77 -17.95
N ALA A 225 -5.78 16.94 -18.53
CA ALA A 225 -5.93 16.79 -19.98
C ALA A 225 -6.65 17.98 -20.65
N GLU A 226 -7.49 18.72 -19.91
CA GLU A 226 -8.19 19.92 -20.38
C GLU A 226 -7.34 21.20 -20.29
N ALA A 227 -6.20 21.17 -19.60
CA ALA A 227 -5.36 22.35 -19.43
C ALA A 227 -4.81 22.85 -20.79
N PRO A 228 -4.98 24.14 -21.13
CA PRO A 228 -4.56 24.65 -22.43
C PRO A 228 -3.04 24.54 -22.56
N THR A 229 -2.59 23.85 -23.61
CA THR A 229 -1.19 23.81 -24.00
C THR A 229 -0.78 25.25 -24.31
N LYS A 230 -0.03 25.89 -23.40
CA LYS A 230 0.56 27.20 -23.67
C LYS A 230 1.52 27.04 -24.86
N GLN A 231 1.10 27.52 -26.02
CA GLN A 231 1.96 27.76 -27.18
C GLN A 231 2.75 29.06 -26.97
#